data_AF-A0A6A4BVE2-F1
#
_entry.id   AF-A0A6A4BVE2-F1
#
_cell.length_a   1.000
_cell.length_b   1.000
_cell.length_c   1.000
_cell.angle_alpha   90.00
_cell.angle_beta   90.00
_cell.angle_gamma   90.00
#
_symmetry.space_group_name_H-M   'P 1'
#
loop_
_entity.id
_entity.type
_entity.pdbx_description
1 polymer ?
#
loop_
_entity_poly.entity_id
_entity_poly.type
_entity_poly.pdbx_seq_one_letter_code
_entity_poly.pdbx_strand_id
1 'polypeptide(L)'
;ESVCAACESEGYRHIDTAVYRNEADVVEGVRLSNRKLGLEYIDLYLLHAPFDAATRADAWKALEDMQTEGVVRDIRVPNFGELHLQKLAQTWRVKPAVNQVT
;
A
#
# COMPACT_ATOMS: atom_id res chain seq x y z
N GLU A 1 8.11 -11.08 13.70
CA GLU A 1 6.66 -10.88 13.89
C GLU A 1 6.01 -10.64 12.54
N SER A 2 4.73 -10.99 12.37
CA SER A 2 4.02 -10.67 11.13
C SER A 2 3.77 -9.15 11.05
N VAL A 3 3.79 -8.59 9.84
CA VAL A 3 3.56 -7.15 9.62
C VAL A 3 2.24 -6.69 10.24
N CYS A 4 1.21 -7.55 10.23
CA CYS A 4 -0.07 -7.28 10.86
C CYS A 4 0.04 -7.05 12.38
N ALA A 5 0.82 -7.85 13.09
CA ALA A 5 0.95 -7.72 14.55
C ALA A 5 1.59 -6.40 14.99
N ALA A 6 2.60 -5.93 14.23
CA ALA A 6 3.21 -4.62 14.47
C ALA A 6 2.21 -3.49 14.21
N CYS A 7 1.43 -3.58 13.13
CA CYS A 7 0.43 -2.56 12.81
C CYS A 7 -0.73 -2.53 13.82
N GLU A 8 -1.17 -3.67 14.34
CA GLU A 8 -2.16 -3.71 15.43
C GLU A 8 -1.67 -2.96 16.68
N SER A 9 -0.38 -3.07 17.01
CA SER A 9 0.23 -2.34 18.15
C SER A 9 0.31 -0.82 17.94
N GLU A 10 0.34 -0.36 16.68
CA GLU A 10 0.27 1.06 16.31
C GLU A 10 -1.17 1.59 16.26
N GLY A 11 -2.18 0.73 16.51
CA GLY A 11 -3.58 1.11 16.59
C GLY A 11 -4.36 0.98 15.28
N TYR A 12 -3.79 0.36 14.24
CA TYR A 12 -4.51 0.05 13.01
C TYR A 12 -5.51 -1.07 13.25
N ARG A 13 -6.78 -0.87 12.84
CA ARG A 13 -7.86 -1.85 13.03
C ARG A 13 -8.10 -2.69 11.79
N HIS A 14 -7.95 -2.09 10.62
CA HIS A 14 -8.10 -2.78 9.34
C HIS A 14 -6.84 -2.60 8.52
N ILE A 15 -6.09 -3.69 8.38
CA ILE A 15 -4.83 -3.75 7.65
C ILE A 15 -5.03 -4.70 6.49
N ASP A 16 -4.70 -4.26 5.29
CA ASP A 16 -4.73 -5.11 4.11
C ASP A 16 -3.41 -5.04 3.34
N THR A 17 -3.10 -6.13 2.66
CA THR A 17 -1.96 -6.27 1.78
C THR A 17 -2.33 -7.17 0.63
N ALA A 18 -1.95 -6.78 -0.58
CA ALA A 18 -1.81 -7.78 -1.62
C ALA A 18 -0.74 -7.45 -2.65
N VAL A 19 -0.63 -8.42 -3.55
CA VAL A 19 0.26 -8.46 -4.69
C VAL A 19 -0.46 -7.82 -5.87
N TYR A 20 -0.05 -6.60 -6.25
CA TYR A 20 -0.67 -5.87 -7.36
C TYR A 20 0.30 -5.75 -8.52
N ARG A 21 -0.19 -6.05 -9.73
CA ARG A 21 0.64 -5.99 -10.94
C ARG A 21 0.52 -4.66 -11.68
N ASN A 22 -0.51 -3.86 -11.41
CA ASN A 22 -0.77 -2.57 -12.07
C ASN A 22 -1.79 -1.73 -11.25
N GLU A 23 -2.04 -0.49 -11.68
CA GLU A 23 -3.00 0.45 -11.08
C GLU A 23 -4.42 -0.11 -10.94
N ALA A 24 -4.95 -0.77 -11.99
CA ALA A 24 -6.29 -1.33 -11.96
C ALA A 24 -6.44 -2.44 -10.90
N ASP A 25 -5.43 -3.31 -10.79
CA ASP A 25 -5.40 -4.38 -9.78
C ASP A 25 -5.45 -3.80 -8.35
N VAL A 26 -4.76 -2.68 -8.09
CA VAL A 26 -4.78 -1.99 -6.79
C VAL A 26 -6.19 -1.48 -6.49
N VAL A 27 -6.79 -0.77 -7.44
CA VAL A 27 -8.09 -0.14 -7.27
C VAL A 27 -9.19 -1.18 -7.04
N GLU A 28 -9.20 -2.24 -7.83
CA GLU A 28 -10.16 -3.33 -7.64
C GLU A 28 -9.92 -4.09 -6.33
N GLY A 29 -8.65 -4.31 -5.97
CA GLY A 29 -8.25 -4.97 -4.73
C GLY A 29 -8.78 -4.26 -3.49
N VAL A 30 -8.43 -2.98 -3.32
CA VAL A 30 -8.90 -2.16 -2.18
C VAL A 30 -10.43 -2.17 -2.09
N ARG A 31 -11.12 -1.92 -3.21
CA ARG A 31 -12.59 -1.87 -3.22
C ARG A 31 -13.21 -3.22 -2.92
N LEU A 32 -12.62 -4.31 -3.38
CA LEU A 32 -13.08 -5.66 -3.07
C LEU A 32 -12.88 -5.98 -1.59
N SER A 33 -11.75 -5.62 -1.01
CA SER A 33 -11.47 -5.79 0.41
C SER A 33 -12.46 -5.01 1.27
N ASN A 34 -12.72 -3.74 0.94
CA ASN A 34 -13.76 -2.95 1.60
C ASN A 34 -15.13 -3.62 1.53
N ARG A 35 -15.55 -4.11 0.35
CA ARG A 35 -16.84 -4.83 0.20
C ARG A 35 -16.89 -6.12 1.01
N LYS A 36 -15.81 -6.91 1.04
CA LYS A 36 -15.76 -8.19 1.76
C LYS A 36 -15.78 -8.00 3.27
N LEU A 37 -15.10 -6.96 3.76
CA LEU A 37 -14.98 -6.66 5.18
C LEU A 37 -16.12 -5.76 5.68
N GLY A 38 -16.97 -5.24 4.79
CA GLY A 38 -18.04 -4.31 5.13
C GLY A 38 -17.51 -2.95 5.61
N LEU A 39 -16.34 -2.55 5.13
CA LEU A 39 -15.64 -1.34 5.55
C LEU A 39 -15.85 -0.21 4.55
N GLU A 40 -16.01 1.01 5.06
CA GLU A 40 -16.05 2.22 4.26
C GLU A 40 -14.64 2.69 3.86
N TYR A 41 -13.63 2.36 4.67
CA TYR A 41 -12.21 2.70 4.45
C TYR A 41 -11.27 1.66 5.08
N ILE A 42 -10.02 1.62 4.61
CA ILE A 42 -8.92 0.82 5.18
C ILE A 42 -7.99 1.74 5.98
N ASP A 43 -7.62 1.34 7.21
CA ASP A 43 -6.72 2.13 8.04
C ASP A 43 -5.28 2.11 7.49
N LEU A 44 -4.80 0.95 7.07
CA LEU A 44 -3.46 0.77 6.49
C LEU A 44 -3.47 -0.19 5.32
N TYR A 45 -2.82 0.23 4.24
CA TYR A 45 -2.58 -0.60 3.08
C TYR A 45 -1.09 -0.75 2.77
N LEU A 46 -0.67 -2.00 2.56
CA LEU A 46 0.72 -2.36 2.31
C LEU A 46 0.91 -2.82 0.87
N LEU A 47 1.70 -2.07 0.10
CA LEU A 47 2.09 -2.49 -1.25
C LEU A 47 3.17 -3.58 -1.16
N HIS A 48 2.76 -4.84 -1.22
CA HIS A 48 3.69 -5.96 -1.14
C HIS A 48 4.64 -5.95 -2.37
N ALA A 49 5.92 -6.24 -2.16
CA ALA A 49 6.99 -6.12 -3.17
C ALA A 49 7.99 -7.29 -3.11
N PRO A 50 8.89 -7.44 -4.12
CA PRO A 50 9.05 -6.60 -5.31
C PRO A 50 8.47 -7.24 -6.59
N PHE A 51 7.40 -6.66 -7.11
CA PHE A 51 6.90 -6.95 -8.46
C PHE A 51 7.65 -6.11 -9.51
N ASP A 52 7.23 -6.27 -10.77
CA ASP A 52 7.85 -5.68 -11.96
C ASP A 52 8.17 -4.19 -11.75
N ALA A 53 9.40 -3.81 -12.09
CA ALA A 53 9.85 -2.43 -11.99
C ALA A 53 9.03 -1.50 -12.89
N ALA A 54 8.47 -2.03 -14.00
CA ALA A 54 7.68 -1.27 -14.95
C ALA A 54 6.36 -0.74 -14.36
N THR A 55 5.72 -1.48 -13.46
CA THR A 55 4.35 -1.18 -13.00
C THR A 55 4.26 -0.67 -11.56
N ARG A 56 5.39 -0.67 -10.85
CA ARG A 56 5.47 -0.26 -9.44
C ARG A 56 5.08 1.19 -9.20
N ALA A 57 5.49 2.09 -10.09
CA ALA A 57 5.16 3.51 -9.99
C ALA A 57 3.65 3.71 -10.16
N ASP A 58 3.03 3.03 -11.11
CA ASP A 58 1.58 3.10 -11.35
C ASP A 58 0.79 2.51 -10.18
N ALA A 59 1.24 1.38 -9.62
CA ALA A 59 0.61 0.79 -8.44
C ALA A 59 0.69 1.71 -7.21
N TRP A 60 1.81 2.39 -6.99
CA TRP A 60 1.93 3.36 -5.90
C TRP A 60 1.08 4.60 -6.14
N LYS A 61 1.05 5.11 -7.37
CA LYS A 61 0.20 6.23 -7.76
C LYS A 61 -1.28 5.94 -7.48
N ALA A 62 -1.74 4.72 -7.77
CA ALA A 62 -3.09 4.27 -7.45
C ALA A 62 -3.39 4.35 -5.95
N LEU A 63 -2.44 3.93 -5.10
CA LEU A 63 -2.57 4.04 -3.65
C LEU A 63 -2.64 5.49 -3.16
N GLU A 64 -1.86 6.38 -3.77
CA GLU A 64 -1.94 7.82 -3.50
C GLU A 64 -3.29 8.42 -3.88
N ASP A 65 -3.86 8.01 -5.02
CA ASP A 65 -5.18 8.45 -5.45
C ASP A 65 -6.27 7.93 -4.48
N MET A 66 -6.18 6.66 -4.07
CA MET A 66 -7.08 6.09 -3.07
C MET A 66 -6.94 6.72 -1.68
N GLN A 67 -5.74 7.16 -1.32
CA GLN A 67 -5.52 7.95 -0.11
C GLN A 67 -6.21 9.31 -0.20
N THR A 68 -6.10 9.97 -1.36
CA THR A 68 -6.74 11.26 -1.62
C THR A 68 -8.27 11.14 -1.63
N GLU A 69 -8.81 10.04 -2.15
CA GLU A 69 -10.24 9.71 -2.12
C GLU A 69 -10.77 9.34 -0.73
N GLY A 70 -9.90 9.13 0.26
CA GLY A 70 -10.27 8.72 1.62
C GLY A 70 -10.63 7.23 1.75
N VAL A 71 -10.38 6.42 0.72
CA VAL A 71 -10.64 4.97 0.73
C VAL A 71 -9.58 4.23 1.57
N VAL A 72 -8.36 4.77 1.59
CA VAL A 72 -7.25 4.27 2.40
C VAL A 72 -6.68 5.44 3.21
N ARG A 73 -6.41 5.23 4.50
CA ARG A 73 -5.86 6.29 5.34
C ARG A 73 -4.33 6.36 5.29
N ASP A 74 -3.66 5.22 5.47
CA ASP A 74 -2.21 5.13 5.44
C ASP A 74 -1.73 4.13 4.38
N ILE A 75 -0.63 4.47 3.71
CA ILE A 75 -0.02 3.67 2.65
C ILE A 75 1.46 3.46 2.94
N ARG A 76 1.91 2.20 2.92
CA ARG A 76 3.29 1.84 3.23
C ARG A 76 3.84 0.83 2.23
N VAL A 77 5.16 0.74 2.20
CA VAL A 77 5.92 -0.17 1.33
C VAL A 77 6.77 -1.10 2.20
N PRO A 78 6.34 -2.32 2.53
CA PRO A 78 7.18 -3.25 3.27
C PRO A 78 8.30 -3.82 2.39
N ASN A 79 9.49 -4.02 2.95
CA ASN A 79 10.62 -4.70 2.32
C ASN A 79 11.14 -4.05 1.01
N PHE A 80 11.06 -2.73 0.88
CA PHE A 80 11.67 -2.05 -0.25
C PHE A 80 13.16 -1.79 0.02
N GLY A 81 14.03 -2.34 -0.83
CA GLY A 81 15.46 -1.99 -0.84
C GLY A 81 15.71 -0.55 -1.35
N GLU A 82 16.92 -0.05 -1.14
CA GLU A 82 17.28 1.34 -1.46
C GLU A 82 17.02 1.70 -2.93
N LEU A 83 17.42 0.84 -3.88
CA LEU A 83 17.15 1.06 -5.31
C LEU A 83 15.65 1.10 -5.63
N HIS A 84 14.83 0.38 -4.88
CA HIS A 84 13.38 0.40 -5.06
C HIS A 84 12.80 1.74 -4.61
N LEU A 85 13.23 2.24 -3.45
CA LEU A 85 12.83 3.55 -2.94
C LEU A 85 13.33 4.68 -3.83
N GLN A 86 14.58 4.63 -4.30
CA GLN A 86 15.14 5.65 -5.19
C GLN A 86 14.36 5.76 -6.49
N LYS A 87 13.96 4.64 -7.10
CA LYS A 87 13.13 4.64 -8.30
C LYS A 87 11.73 5.17 -8.02
N LEU A 88 11.10 4.71 -6.93
CA LEU A 88 9.77 5.17 -6.55
C LEU A 88 9.76 6.67 -6.23
N ALA A 89 10.84 7.17 -5.63
CA ALA A 89 11.01 8.58 -5.30
C ALA A 89 11.06 9.52 -6.50
N GLN A 90 11.31 9.00 -7.71
CA GLN A 90 11.26 9.78 -8.94
C GLN A 90 9.83 10.13 -9.36
N THR A 91 8.84 9.37 -8.87
CA THR A 91 7.44 9.47 -9.35
C THR A 91 6.42 9.71 -8.24
N TRP A 92 6.77 9.50 -6.97
CA TRP A 92 5.81 9.64 -5.87
C TRP A 92 5.34 11.09 -5.67
N ARG A 93 4.06 11.26 -5.32
CA ARG A 93 3.52 12.51 -4.78
C ARG A 93 3.57 12.49 -3.25
N VAL A 94 3.38 11.30 -2.67
CA VAL A 94 3.40 11.05 -1.24
C VAL A 94 4.58 10.12 -0.94
N LYS A 95 5.50 10.59 -0.10
CA LYS A 95 6.56 9.75 0.45
C LYS A 95 5.90 8.67 1.33
N PRO A 96 6.22 7.37 1.16
CA PRO A 96 5.72 6.31 2.02
C PRO A 96 6.00 6.66 3.48
N ALA A 97 4.97 6.58 4.32
CA ALA A 97 5.08 6.97 5.73
C ALA A 97 6.15 6.14 6.46
N VAL A 98 6.22 4.84 6.15
CA VAL A 98 7.20 3.90 6.69
C VAL A 98 7.58 2.86 5.63
N ASN A 99 8.89 2.58 5.50
CA ASN A 99 9.38 1.37 4.84
C ASN A 99 9.70 0.35 5.92
N GLN A 100 8.81 -0.61 6.12
CA GLN A 100 8.96 -1.57 7.20
C GLN A 100 9.83 -2.73 6.69
N VAL A 101 11.07 -2.78 7.17
CA VAL A 101 12.06 -3.79 6.81
C VAL A 101 12.10 -4.84 7.91
N THR A 102 11.85 -6.10 7.55
CA THR A 102 12.03 -7.28 8.43
C THR A 102 13.27 -8.07 8.07
#